data_AF-A0A2G2DDS6-F1
#
_entry.id   AF-A0A2G2DDS6-F1
#
_cell.length_a   1.000
_cell.length_b   1.000
_cell.length_c   1.000
_cell.angle_alpha   90.00
_cell.angle_beta   90.00
_cell.angle_gamma   90.00
#
_symmetry.space_group_name_H-M   'P 1'
#
loop_
_entity.id
_entity.type
_entity.pdbx_description
1 polymer ?
#
loop_
_entity_poly.entity_id
_entity_poly.type
_entity_poly.pdbx_seq_one_letter_code
_entity_poly.pdbx_strand_id
1 'polypeptide(L)'
;MNDVHHIHAAKPNALNINKLPAVSPTAPVASPVFYQQDLWERSVLFFDTLRQRANNMRDHERAGMPPLLDFKYETVLDVRRFDTPANYALLKITEIDDDCLVDCLDPEKPPVIIIDPRAGHGPGIGGFKRDSEVGMAMHEGHPVYFVVFFPEPMPGQTLADVLHASRRFVEEVAKLHPGKPPVLYGNCQAGWAVTLLAADCEGLAGPVVLNGSPLSYWAGEDGVNPMRISGGLLGGVWLTHLMGDLGDGRFDGAWLAQNFESLKPEKAIWEKHANLLTNIDTEAERFLDFERWWGGYYTLSSPEMMSIVKNLFIGNKLERGTMEICDGCTVDLRQITSPIIVFASYGDNITPPAQALGWVAEVYVDTADLIAAGQRIVYLTNPHVGHLGIFVSASVAKLEHRAILESLDEIEALAPGLYEMKIENPTGDPDCHKSDLIVTYEPREVSGLKAAYPHEAFEKVAEVSTTLDSFYSAFVSPWVLAMTTPASADLLKSLHPMRTSRYMFSEAYNPWMRGVRMMADSLRDTRQPLPADHPGIVAERKVMSNVGQMIKGARERRDATYEQVFRLLYGGGSKPAQTPPTVSGAVKSKASPNNSKPGKEKRHAVGK
;
A
#
# COMPACT_ATOMS: atom_id res chain seq x y z
N MET A 1 27.63 39.22 17.50
CA MET A 1 27.04 40.55 17.22
C MET A 1 25.64 40.26 16.72
N ASN A 2 24.69 40.05 17.64
CA ASN A 2 23.78 41.07 18.21
C ASN A 2 22.81 41.55 17.11
N ASP A 3 21.48 41.46 17.21
CA ASP A 3 20.61 41.36 18.38
C ASP A 3 19.29 40.65 18.06
N VAL A 4 18.82 39.87 19.03
CA VAL A 4 17.49 39.24 19.14
C VAL A 4 16.63 40.18 19.97
N HIS A 5 15.49 40.65 19.43
CA HIS A 5 14.51 41.40 20.20
C HIS A 5 13.43 40.47 20.78
N HIS A 6 13.49 40.30 22.11
CA HIS A 6 12.42 39.80 22.96
C HIS A 6 11.24 40.78 23.00
N ILE A 7 10.01 40.25 22.92
CA ILE A 7 8.80 40.97 23.35
C ILE A 7 8.11 40.16 24.45
N HIS A 8 7.87 40.83 25.56
CA HIS A 8 7.32 40.33 26.81
C HIS A 8 5.84 39.96 26.74
N ALA A 9 5.50 38.85 27.41
CA ALA A 9 4.14 38.45 27.75
C ALA A 9 3.48 39.44 28.74
N ALA A 10 2.31 39.96 28.39
CA ALA A 10 1.46 40.76 29.27
C ALA A 10 0.43 39.86 30.02
N LYS A 11 0.29 40.09 31.32
CA LYS A 11 -0.69 39.44 32.21
C LYS A 11 -2.14 39.92 31.94
N PRO A 12 -3.16 39.11 32.28
CA PRO A 12 -4.55 39.37 31.97
C PRO A 12 -5.16 40.45 32.87
N ASN A 13 -5.75 41.48 32.26
CA ASN A 13 -6.60 42.45 32.97
C ASN A 13 -8.03 41.91 33.09
N ALA A 14 -8.51 41.81 34.34
CA ALA A 14 -9.91 41.59 34.65
C ALA A 14 -10.71 42.87 34.38
N LEU A 15 -11.77 42.80 33.56
CA LEU A 15 -12.72 43.89 33.37
C LEU A 15 -14.16 43.37 33.16
N ASN A 16 -14.94 43.53 34.23
CA ASN A 16 -16.34 43.97 34.31
C ASN A 16 -17.47 43.18 33.60
N ILE A 17 -18.02 42.23 34.35
CA ILE A 17 -19.40 41.72 34.26
C ILE A 17 -20.38 42.80 34.74
N ASN A 18 -20.80 43.70 33.85
CA ASN A 18 -22.11 44.38 33.87
C ASN A 18 -22.17 45.45 32.77
N LYS A 19 -22.51 44.99 31.55
CA LYS A 19 -23.21 45.73 30.49
C LYS A 19 -23.36 44.77 29.30
N LEU A 20 -24.34 43.87 29.40
CA LEU A 20 -24.84 43.13 28.25
C LEU A 20 -25.67 44.12 27.40
N PRO A 21 -25.30 44.45 26.16
CA PRO A 21 -26.29 44.94 25.23
C PRO A 21 -27.28 43.80 24.99
N ALA A 22 -28.58 44.12 25.02
CA ALA A 22 -29.65 43.17 24.78
C ALA A 22 -29.38 42.39 23.48
N VAL A 23 -29.15 41.08 23.62
CA VAL A 23 -29.10 40.15 22.49
C VAL A 23 -30.48 40.18 21.85
N SER A 24 -30.56 40.75 20.65
CA SER A 24 -31.73 40.60 19.79
C SER A 24 -31.88 39.11 19.44
N PRO A 25 -33.06 38.49 19.61
CA PRO A 25 -33.26 37.08 19.34
C PRO A 25 -33.51 36.87 17.84
N THR A 26 -32.46 36.94 17.03
CA THR A 26 -32.41 36.37 15.67
C THR A 26 -30.95 36.16 15.28
N ALA A 27 -30.31 35.15 15.88
CA ALA A 27 -29.04 34.65 15.37
C ALA A 27 -29.32 33.93 14.03
N PRO A 28 -28.65 34.26 12.90
CA PRO A 28 -28.80 33.56 11.62
C PRO A 28 -28.15 32.16 11.61
N VAL A 29 -27.95 31.54 12.77
CA VAL A 29 -27.02 30.42 13.00
C VAL A 29 -27.69 29.04 12.87
N ALA A 30 -29.00 28.99 12.57
CA ALA A 30 -29.74 27.74 12.42
C ALA A 30 -30.74 27.76 11.25
N SER A 31 -30.55 28.62 10.25
CA SER A 31 -31.44 28.64 9.08
C SER A 31 -31.15 27.44 8.17
N PRO A 32 -32.15 26.60 7.86
CA PRO A 32 -31.99 25.51 6.88
C PRO A 32 -31.52 26.00 5.51
N VAL A 33 -31.82 27.26 5.16
CA VAL A 33 -31.45 27.88 3.88
C VAL A 33 -29.94 28.03 3.74
N PHE A 34 -29.23 28.44 4.79
CA PHE A 34 -27.76 28.59 4.73
C PHE A 34 -27.07 27.23 4.57
N TYR A 35 -27.57 26.20 5.24
CA TYR A 35 -27.07 24.84 5.05
C TYR A 35 -27.35 24.31 3.63
N GLN A 36 -28.55 24.56 3.10
CA GLN A 36 -28.88 24.15 1.72
C GLN A 36 -27.98 24.83 0.70
N GLN A 37 -27.70 26.13 0.88
CA GLN A 37 -26.76 26.87 0.05
C GLN A 37 -25.35 26.27 0.16
N ASP A 38 -24.82 26.11 1.39
CA ASP A 38 -23.49 25.54 1.60
C ASP A 38 -23.37 24.14 0.97
N LEU A 39 -24.35 23.26 1.17
CA LEU A 39 -24.36 21.92 0.57
C LEU A 39 -24.39 21.98 -0.96
N TRP A 40 -25.17 22.87 -1.55
CA TRP A 40 -25.20 23.06 -3.00
C TRP A 40 -23.83 23.52 -3.52
N GLU A 41 -23.22 24.52 -2.89
CA GLU A 41 -21.89 25.01 -3.26
C GLU A 41 -20.83 23.91 -3.13
N ARG A 42 -20.82 23.15 -2.02
CA ARG A 42 -19.91 21.99 -1.84
C ARG A 42 -20.13 20.93 -2.88
N SER A 43 -21.37 20.67 -3.27
CA SER A 43 -21.70 19.68 -4.30
C SER A 43 -21.17 20.11 -5.66
N VAL A 44 -21.30 21.39 -6.04
CA VAL A 44 -20.73 21.91 -7.29
C VAL A 44 -19.22 21.74 -7.31
N LEU A 45 -18.54 22.13 -6.24
CA LEU A 45 -17.08 21.98 -6.12
C LEU A 45 -16.66 20.51 -6.11
N PHE A 46 -17.41 19.63 -5.43
CA PHE A 46 -17.18 18.18 -5.44
C PHE A 46 -17.26 17.60 -6.86
N PHE A 47 -18.31 17.93 -7.62
CA PHE A 47 -18.44 17.47 -9.01
C PHE A 47 -17.37 18.06 -9.92
N ASP A 48 -16.93 19.30 -9.68
CA ASP A 48 -15.79 19.86 -10.41
C ASP A 48 -14.48 19.14 -10.07
N THR A 49 -14.25 18.73 -8.82
CA THR A 49 -13.10 17.89 -8.46
C THR A 49 -13.16 16.54 -9.17
N LEU A 50 -14.33 15.89 -9.25
CA LEU A 50 -14.47 14.64 -10.02
C LEU A 50 -14.25 14.84 -11.53
N ARG A 51 -14.64 15.99 -12.08
CA ARG A 51 -14.33 16.39 -13.47
C ARG A 51 -12.83 16.54 -13.68
N GLN A 52 -12.14 17.26 -12.79
CA GLN A 52 -10.69 17.42 -12.85
C GLN A 52 -9.99 16.07 -12.78
N ARG A 53 -10.38 15.19 -11.86
CA ARG A 53 -9.90 13.81 -11.79
C ARG A 53 -10.05 13.07 -13.12
N ALA A 54 -11.22 13.15 -13.74
CA ALA A 54 -11.49 12.49 -15.01
C ALA A 54 -10.69 13.07 -16.19
N ASN A 55 -10.47 14.38 -16.21
CA ASN A 55 -9.65 15.04 -17.23
C ASN A 55 -8.16 14.71 -17.02
N ASN A 56 -7.66 14.79 -15.78
CA ASN A 56 -6.28 14.42 -15.43
C ASN A 56 -5.95 12.99 -15.86
N MET A 57 -6.86 12.05 -15.59
CA MET A 57 -6.72 10.65 -16.04
C MET A 57 -6.57 10.55 -17.56
N ARG A 58 -7.39 11.28 -18.32
CA ARG A 58 -7.34 11.28 -19.80
C ARG A 58 -6.09 11.97 -20.35
N ASP A 59 -5.66 13.05 -19.72
CA ASP A 59 -4.45 13.76 -20.14
C ASP A 59 -3.20 12.90 -19.84
N HIS A 60 -3.21 12.16 -18.74
CA HIS A 60 -2.20 11.15 -18.44
C HIS A 60 -2.16 10.02 -19.48
N GLU A 61 -3.32 9.48 -19.86
CA GLU A 61 -3.44 8.47 -20.93
C GLU A 61 -2.93 8.98 -22.28
N ARG A 62 -3.28 10.21 -22.65
CA ARG A 62 -2.82 10.86 -23.89
C ARG A 62 -1.31 11.11 -23.90
N ALA A 63 -0.73 11.38 -22.74
CA ALA A 63 0.71 11.52 -22.57
C ALA A 63 1.46 10.16 -22.62
N GLY A 64 0.75 9.04 -22.81
CA GLY A 64 1.33 7.70 -22.83
C GLY A 64 1.55 7.11 -21.43
N MET A 65 0.91 7.67 -20.41
CA MET A 65 1.01 7.29 -18.99
C MET A 65 2.47 7.19 -18.52
N PRO A 66 3.21 8.32 -18.45
CA PRO A 66 4.56 8.33 -17.91
C PRO A 66 4.57 7.97 -16.41
N PRO A 67 5.68 7.46 -15.84
CA PRO A 67 5.78 7.20 -14.39
C PRO A 67 5.46 8.45 -13.56
N LEU A 68 4.76 8.26 -12.45
CA LEU A 68 4.37 9.35 -11.54
C LEU A 68 5.38 9.48 -10.40
N LEU A 69 6.58 9.96 -10.74
CA LEU A 69 7.64 10.28 -9.78
C LEU A 69 7.70 11.80 -9.57
N ASP A 70 7.89 12.21 -8.31
CA ASP A 70 8.15 13.62 -7.93
C ASP A 70 9.62 14.03 -8.12
N PHE A 71 10.41 13.14 -8.73
CA PHE A 71 11.86 13.22 -8.87
C PHE A 71 12.25 13.20 -10.35
N LYS A 72 13.32 13.91 -10.72
CA LYS A 72 13.88 13.82 -12.08
C LYS A 72 14.74 12.58 -12.22
N TYR A 73 14.69 11.96 -13.39
CA TYR A 73 15.36 10.70 -13.65
C TYR A 73 15.93 10.61 -15.06
N GLU A 74 16.94 9.76 -15.21
CA GLU A 74 17.46 9.30 -16.49
C GLU A 74 17.16 7.81 -16.67
N THR A 75 16.85 7.38 -17.91
CA THR A 75 16.69 5.95 -18.22
C THR A 75 18.07 5.32 -18.43
N VAL A 76 18.41 4.34 -17.59
CA VAL A 76 19.68 3.59 -17.66
C VAL A 76 19.54 2.41 -18.60
N LEU A 77 18.47 1.62 -18.44
CA LEU A 77 18.17 0.46 -19.28
C LEU A 77 16.68 0.43 -19.65
N ASP A 78 16.39 0.18 -20.92
CA ASP A 78 15.04 -0.06 -21.44
C ASP A 78 15.00 -1.47 -22.06
N VAL A 79 14.45 -2.43 -21.32
CA VAL A 79 14.53 -3.86 -21.71
C VAL A 79 13.56 -4.22 -22.82
N ARG A 80 12.68 -3.31 -23.25
CA ARG A 80 11.88 -3.51 -24.48
C ARG A 80 12.75 -3.64 -25.72
N ARG A 81 14.01 -3.21 -25.64
CA ARG A 81 15.00 -3.23 -26.73
C ARG A 81 15.93 -4.45 -26.67
N PHE A 82 15.72 -5.37 -25.73
CA PHE A 82 16.53 -6.59 -25.59
C PHE A 82 16.03 -7.70 -26.51
N ASP A 83 16.85 -8.74 -26.70
CA ASP A 83 16.48 -9.93 -27.49
C ASP A 83 15.27 -10.66 -26.90
N THR A 84 15.19 -10.71 -25.57
CA THR A 84 14.01 -11.16 -24.82
C THR A 84 13.38 -9.94 -24.14
N PRO A 85 12.39 -9.29 -24.78
CA PRO A 85 11.89 -8.02 -24.32
C PRO A 85 10.85 -8.17 -23.21
N ALA A 86 10.93 -7.31 -22.20
CA ALA A 86 9.86 -7.08 -21.24
C ALA A 86 9.53 -5.58 -21.14
N ASN A 87 8.35 -5.23 -20.67
CA ASN A 87 7.89 -3.84 -20.60
C ASN A 87 8.44 -3.07 -19.40
N TYR A 88 9.71 -3.28 -19.05
CA TYR A 88 10.35 -2.69 -17.88
C TYR A 88 11.51 -1.76 -18.27
N ALA A 89 11.82 -0.81 -17.39
CA ALA A 89 13.00 0.02 -17.51
C ALA A 89 13.59 0.31 -16.13
N LEU A 90 14.91 0.47 -16.09
CA LEU A 90 15.64 0.96 -14.94
C LEU A 90 15.88 2.46 -15.09
N LEU A 91 15.41 3.21 -14.11
CA LEU A 91 15.65 4.63 -13.99
C LEU A 91 16.71 4.87 -12.92
N LYS A 92 17.53 5.90 -13.10
CA LYS A 92 18.38 6.47 -12.06
C LYS A 92 17.81 7.82 -11.66
N ILE A 93 17.61 8.03 -10.38
CA ILE A 93 17.13 9.31 -9.85
C ILE A 93 18.30 10.29 -9.82
N THR A 94 18.06 11.53 -10.25
CA THR A 94 19.13 12.51 -10.53
C THR A 94 18.97 13.81 -9.73
N GLU A 95 17.74 14.28 -9.53
CA GLU A 95 17.47 15.56 -8.85
C GLU A 95 16.17 15.48 -8.03
N ILE A 96 16.11 16.29 -6.98
CA ILE A 96 14.89 16.68 -6.28
C ILE A 96 14.68 18.17 -6.57
N ASP A 97 13.54 18.54 -7.17
CA ASP A 97 13.27 19.90 -7.66
C ASP A 97 14.40 20.44 -8.57
N ASP A 98 15.02 21.54 -8.16
CA ASP A 98 16.12 22.24 -8.82
C ASP A 98 17.49 21.94 -8.17
N ASP A 99 17.51 21.12 -7.11
CA ASP A 99 18.74 20.75 -6.42
C ASP A 99 19.36 19.50 -7.08
N CYS A 100 20.50 19.70 -7.76
CA CYS A 100 21.32 18.62 -8.29
C CYS A 100 22.01 17.87 -7.16
N LEU A 101 21.84 16.54 -7.12
CA LEU A 101 22.21 15.74 -5.95
C LEU A 101 23.59 15.09 -6.04
N VAL A 102 24.38 15.40 -7.08
CA VAL A 102 25.72 14.85 -7.25
C VAL A 102 26.60 15.10 -6.01
N ASP A 103 26.39 16.22 -5.33
CA ASP A 103 27.12 16.59 -4.11
C ASP A 103 26.49 16.04 -2.81
N CYS A 104 25.30 15.45 -2.87
CA CYS A 104 24.55 14.91 -1.72
C CYS A 104 24.62 13.37 -1.61
N LEU A 105 25.13 12.70 -2.64
CA LEU A 105 25.28 11.24 -2.64
C LEU A 105 26.60 10.83 -2.00
N ASP A 106 26.54 9.84 -1.11
CA ASP A 106 27.71 9.19 -0.53
C ASP A 106 28.08 7.98 -1.41
N PRO A 107 29.21 8.01 -2.15
CA PRO A 107 29.64 6.91 -3.01
C PRO A 107 30.00 5.65 -2.20
N GLU A 108 30.20 5.77 -0.89
CA GLU A 108 30.47 4.61 -0.03
C GLU A 108 29.20 3.89 0.42
N LYS A 109 28.02 4.48 0.23
CA LYS A 109 26.75 3.83 0.56
C LYS A 109 26.29 2.89 -0.56
N PRO A 110 25.65 1.76 -0.22
CA PRO A 110 25.11 0.84 -1.22
C PRO A 110 23.99 1.51 -2.02
N PRO A 111 23.90 1.28 -3.34
CA PRO A 111 22.79 1.78 -4.13
C PRO A 111 21.49 1.09 -3.74
N VAL A 112 20.37 1.81 -3.81
CA VAL A 112 19.03 1.28 -3.50
C VAL A 112 18.25 1.14 -4.80
N ILE A 113 17.72 -0.05 -5.08
CA ILE A 113 16.83 -0.32 -6.22
C ILE A 113 15.41 -0.49 -5.69
N ILE A 114 14.55 0.48 -5.95
CA ILE A 114 13.14 0.46 -5.56
C ILE A 114 12.30 -0.11 -6.69
N ILE A 115 11.47 -1.10 -6.37
CA ILE A 115 10.59 -1.78 -7.32
C ILE A 115 9.16 -1.68 -6.82
N ASP A 116 8.32 -1.05 -7.63
CA ASP A 116 6.92 -0.84 -7.33
C ASP A 116 6.03 -2.03 -7.72
N PRO A 117 4.89 -2.21 -7.02
CA PRO A 117 3.99 -3.30 -7.31
C PRO A 117 3.31 -3.11 -8.67
N ARG A 118 3.26 -4.17 -9.46
CA ARG A 118 2.41 -4.23 -10.66
C ARG A 118 0.96 -4.63 -10.35
N ALA A 119 0.39 -4.04 -9.31
CA ALA A 119 -0.92 -4.41 -8.76
C ALA A 119 -2.10 -3.77 -9.52
N GLY A 120 -1.96 -3.66 -10.84
CA GLY A 120 -2.94 -3.07 -11.76
C GLY A 120 -2.84 -1.55 -11.96
N HIS A 121 -2.12 -0.85 -11.09
CA HIS A 121 -1.79 0.57 -11.24
C HIS A 121 -0.41 0.75 -11.91
N GLY A 122 -0.12 1.97 -12.35
CA GLY A 122 1.20 2.36 -12.85
C GLY A 122 2.28 2.48 -11.77
N PRO A 123 3.56 2.57 -12.20
CA PRO A 123 4.67 2.79 -11.28
C PRO A 123 4.70 4.23 -10.77
N GLY A 124 5.33 4.41 -9.62
CA GLY A 124 5.59 5.70 -8.97
C GLY A 124 5.18 5.77 -7.52
N ILE A 125 4.48 4.79 -6.94
CA ILE A 125 3.97 4.86 -5.57
C ILE A 125 5.09 4.98 -4.52
N GLY A 126 6.25 4.35 -4.73
CA GLY A 126 7.43 4.51 -3.88
C GLY A 126 8.15 5.87 -4.00
N GLY A 127 7.72 6.73 -4.93
CA GLY A 127 8.35 8.02 -5.24
C GLY A 127 7.42 9.15 -5.70
N PHE A 128 6.10 9.03 -5.50
CA PHE A 128 5.13 10.03 -5.98
C PHE A 128 5.05 11.27 -5.08
N LYS A 129 5.78 11.27 -3.96
CA LYS A 129 5.95 12.38 -3.00
C LYS A 129 7.40 12.44 -2.56
N ARG A 130 7.83 13.59 -2.03
CA ARG A 130 9.14 13.72 -1.37
C ARG A 130 9.29 12.84 -0.14
N ASP A 131 8.29 12.84 0.74
CA ASP A 131 8.26 11.95 1.90
C ASP A 131 7.85 10.55 1.45
N SER A 132 8.79 9.84 0.82
CA SER A 132 8.65 8.51 0.22
C SER A 132 9.92 7.70 0.38
N GLU A 133 9.91 6.44 -0.02
CA GLU A 133 11.08 5.56 0.01
C GLU A 133 12.24 6.11 -0.84
N VAL A 134 11.93 6.63 -2.04
CA VAL A 134 12.91 7.31 -2.89
C VAL A 134 13.51 8.49 -2.14
N GLY A 135 12.67 9.35 -1.56
CA GLY A 135 13.14 10.54 -0.84
C GLY A 135 13.96 10.20 0.40
N MET A 136 13.58 9.16 1.17
CA MET A 136 14.35 8.74 2.34
C MET A 136 15.70 8.15 1.95
N ALA A 137 15.76 7.30 0.92
CA ALA A 137 17.02 6.73 0.45
C ALA A 137 17.98 7.83 -0.06
N MET A 138 17.45 8.82 -0.77
CA MET A 138 18.25 9.95 -1.26
C MET A 138 18.70 10.89 -0.13
N HIS A 139 17.82 11.16 0.83
CA HIS A 139 18.15 11.96 2.01
C HIS A 139 19.26 11.32 2.83
N GLU A 140 19.27 9.98 2.92
CA GLU A 140 20.35 9.22 3.52
C GLU A 140 21.58 9.10 2.62
N GLY A 141 21.63 9.75 1.45
CA GLY A 141 22.80 9.79 0.58
C GLY A 141 23.03 8.54 -0.27
N HIS A 142 22.08 7.60 -0.36
CA HIS A 142 22.22 6.44 -1.23
C HIS A 142 22.02 6.81 -2.70
N PRO A 143 22.80 6.24 -3.65
CA PRO A 143 22.43 6.27 -5.06
C PRO A 143 21.10 5.52 -5.27
N VAL A 144 20.09 6.18 -5.83
CA VAL A 144 18.75 5.59 -5.98
C VAL A 144 18.42 5.26 -7.43
N TYR A 145 17.97 4.03 -7.62
CA TYR A 145 17.43 3.51 -8.86
C TYR A 145 15.98 3.09 -8.66
N PHE A 146 15.19 3.21 -9.72
CA PHE A 146 13.77 2.90 -9.69
C PHE A 146 13.41 2.04 -10.89
N VAL A 147 12.80 0.89 -10.64
CA VAL A 147 12.31 0.00 -11.69
C VAL A 147 10.88 0.41 -12.04
N VAL A 148 10.67 0.84 -13.28
CA VAL A 148 9.36 1.16 -13.84
C VAL A 148 8.92 0.12 -14.85
N PHE A 149 7.62 0.09 -15.13
CA PHE A 149 7.03 -0.68 -16.20
C PHE A 149 6.10 0.19 -17.04
N PHE A 150 5.99 -0.14 -18.33
CA PHE A 150 5.16 0.58 -19.29
C PHE A 150 3.71 0.07 -19.27
N PRO A 151 2.73 0.87 -19.73
CA PRO A 151 1.32 0.52 -19.76
C PRO A 151 0.94 -0.84 -20.35
N GLU A 152 1.57 -1.20 -21.45
CA GLU A 152 1.28 -2.40 -22.21
C GLU A 152 2.48 -3.37 -22.10
N PRO A 153 2.24 -4.67 -21.86
CA PRO A 153 3.28 -5.68 -21.84
C PRO A 153 3.86 -5.88 -23.25
N MET A 154 5.07 -6.43 -23.33
CA MET A 154 5.60 -6.89 -24.61
C MET A 154 4.82 -8.12 -25.08
N PRO A 155 4.62 -8.32 -26.40
CA PRO A 155 3.94 -9.50 -26.92
C PRO A 155 4.60 -10.80 -26.43
N GLY A 156 3.82 -11.71 -25.85
CA GLY A 156 4.31 -13.00 -25.36
C GLY A 156 5.13 -12.94 -24.07
N GLN A 157 5.32 -11.76 -23.47
CA GLN A 157 6.05 -11.58 -22.21
C GLN A 157 5.58 -12.56 -21.13
N THR A 158 6.51 -13.21 -20.45
CA THR A 158 6.26 -14.12 -19.32
C THR A 158 6.82 -13.56 -18.02
N LEU A 159 6.50 -14.21 -16.90
CA LEU A 159 7.09 -13.88 -15.61
C LEU A 159 8.62 -14.10 -15.61
N ALA A 160 9.10 -15.14 -16.29
CA ALA A 160 10.53 -15.43 -16.41
C ALA A 160 11.26 -14.29 -17.15
N ASP A 161 10.68 -13.75 -18.23
CA ASP A 161 11.26 -12.63 -18.98
C ASP A 161 11.41 -11.38 -18.10
N VAL A 162 10.40 -11.11 -17.25
CA VAL A 162 10.44 -10.01 -16.28
C VAL A 162 11.52 -10.21 -15.22
N LEU A 163 11.68 -11.42 -14.70
CA LEU A 163 12.72 -11.73 -13.70
C LEU A 163 14.12 -11.66 -14.31
N HIS A 164 14.30 -12.21 -15.52
CA HIS A 164 15.56 -12.08 -16.26
C HIS A 164 15.89 -10.62 -16.54
N ALA A 165 14.93 -9.81 -16.99
CA ALA A 165 15.11 -8.37 -17.16
C ALA A 165 15.52 -7.67 -15.85
N SER A 166 14.86 -8.02 -14.74
CA SER A 166 15.17 -7.47 -13.41
C SER A 166 16.58 -7.85 -12.95
N ARG A 167 17.05 -9.06 -13.24
CA ARG A 167 18.45 -9.46 -13.01
C ARG A 167 19.43 -8.59 -13.75
N ARG A 168 19.14 -8.23 -15.01
CA ARG A 168 20.01 -7.31 -15.77
C ARG A 168 20.09 -5.92 -15.14
N PHE A 169 19.03 -5.47 -14.47
CA PHE A 169 19.06 -4.22 -13.70
C PHE A 169 20.01 -4.31 -12.51
N VAL A 170 19.94 -5.38 -11.72
CA VAL A 170 20.84 -5.62 -10.58
C VAL A 170 22.29 -5.71 -11.05
N GLU A 171 22.55 -6.47 -12.12
CA GLU A 171 23.88 -6.58 -12.72
C GLU A 171 24.42 -5.22 -13.18
N GLU A 172 23.58 -4.38 -13.78
CA GLU A 172 24.02 -3.07 -14.25
C GLU A 172 24.28 -2.10 -13.09
N VAL A 173 23.42 -2.07 -12.08
CA VAL A 173 23.64 -1.25 -10.88
C VAL A 173 24.90 -1.71 -10.14
N ALA A 174 25.11 -3.02 -9.98
CA ALA A 174 26.32 -3.55 -9.35
C ALA A 174 27.61 -3.20 -10.12
N LYS A 175 27.55 -3.12 -11.46
CA LYS A 175 28.70 -2.63 -12.26
C LYS A 175 28.95 -1.14 -12.06
N LEU A 176 27.89 -0.33 -11.94
CA LEU A 176 27.99 1.10 -11.70
C LEU A 176 28.51 1.44 -10.29
N HIS A 177 28.34 0.51 -9.33
CA HIS A 177 28.77 0.66 -7.93
C HIS A 177 29.63 -0.54 -7.45
N PRO A 178 30.88 -0.66 -7.93
CA PRO A 178 31.72 -1.82 -7.59
C PRO A 178 31.95 -1.99 -6.09
N GLY A 179 31.75 -3.20 -5.58
CA GLY A 179 31.96 -3.53 -4.17
C GLY A 179 30.83 -3.08 -3.23
N LYS A 180 29.75 -2.54 -3.77
CA LYS A 180 28.58 -2.09 -3.02
C LYS A 180 27.32 -2.80 -3.55
N PRO A 181 27.01 -4.01 -3.05
CA PRO A 181 25.85 -4.76 -3.50
C PRO A 181 24.55 -3.93 -3.34
N PRO A 182 23.70 -3.83 -4.37
CA PRO A 182 22.47 -3.06 -4.29
C PRO A 182 21.48 -3.61 -3.27
N VAL A 183 20.89 -2.71 -2.49
CA VAL A 183 19.72 -2.99 -1.65
C VAL A 183 18.51 -3.17 -2.57
N LEU A 184 17.80 -4.29 -2.46
CA LEU A 184 16.59 -4.54 -3.22
C LEU A 184 15.37 -4.18 -2.38
N TYR A 185 14.61 -3.19 -2.81
CA TYR A 185 13.48 -2.63 -2.07
C TYR A 185 12.17 -2.93 -2.81
N GLY A 186 11.43 -3.93 -2.33
CA GLY A 186 10.23 -4.46 -2.99
C GLY A 186 8.94 -4.11 -2.26
N ASN A 187 8.01 -3.49 -2.98
CA ASN A 187 6.73 -3.06 -2.45
C ASN A 187 5.58 -3.98 -2.88
N CYS A 188 4.79 -4.46 -1.92
CA CYS A 188 3.63 -5.33 -2.15
C CYS A 188 3.96 -6.49 -3.11
N GLN A 189 3.41 -6.50 -4.33
CA GLN A 189 3.69 -7.52 -5.33
C GLN A 189 5.19 -7.57 -5.69
N ALA A 190 5.87 -6.43 -5.77
CA ALA A 190 7.28 -6.43 -6.12
C ALA A 190 8.15 -7.10 -5.04
N GLY A 191 7.66 -7.24 -3.81
CA GLY A 191 8.34 -7.97 -2.75
C GLY A 191 8.63 -9.42 -3.12
N TRP A 192 7.64 -10.19 -3.59
CA TRP A 192 7.92 -11.55 -4.04
C TRP A 192 8.83 -11.57 -5.27
N ALA A 193 8.76 -10.55 -6.14
CA ALA A 193 9.63 -10.46 -7.31
C ALA A 193 11.09 -10.24 -6.92
N VAL A 194 11.36 -9.36 -5.94
CA VAL A 194 12.71 -9.17 -5.40
C VAL A 194 13.18 -10.37 -4.58
N THR A 195 12.28 -11.08 -3.91
CA THR A 195 12.62 -12.34 -3.22
C THR A 195 13.06 -13.40 -4.23
N LEU A 196 12.30 -13.59 -5.33
CA LEU A 196 12.68 -14.48 -6.43
C LEU A 196 14.03 -14.08 -7.04
N LEU A 197 14.23 -12.78 -7.24
CA LEU A 197 15.46 -12.24 -7.78
C LEU A 197 16.65 -12.45 -6.84
N ALA A 198 16.48 -12.23 -5.54
CA ALA A 198 17.52 -12.43 -4.54
C ALA A 198 17.93 -13.90 -4.43
N ALA A 199 16.99 -14.83 -4.60
CA ALA A 199 17.28 -16.27 -4.62
C ALA A 199 18.13 -16.68 -5.84
N ASP A 200 17.99 -15.97 -6.98
CA ASP A 200 18.74 -16.22 -8.22
C ASP A 200 20.08 -15.44 -8.27
N CYS A 201 20.20 -14.35 -7.50
CA CYS A 201 21.32 -13.40 -7.53
C CYS A 201 22.40 -13.69 -6.47
N GLU A 202 22.83 -14.94 -6.32
CA GLU A 202 23.84 -15.30 -5.30
C GLU A 202 25.07 -14.37 -5.34
N GLY A 203 25.27 -13.58 -4.27
CA GLY A 203 26.36 -12.62 -4.12
C GLY A 203 26.24 -11.30 -4.90
N LEU A 204 25.18 -11.10 -5.69
CA LEU A 204 24.95 -9.86 -6.45
C LEU A 204 24.04 -8.86 -5.75
N ALA A 205 23.16 -9.31 -4.86
CA ALA A 205 22.25 -8.44 -4.10
C ALA A 205 22.75 -8.22 -2.67
N GLY A 206 22.59 -7.00 -2.18
CA GLY A 206 22.70 -6.65 -0.77
C GLY A 206 21.41 -6.97 -0.01
N PRO A 207 21.08 -6.24 1.06
CA PRO A 207 19.87 -6.45 1.85
C PRO A 207 18.59 -6.37 1.01
N VAL A 208 17.61 -7.22 1.34
CA VAL A 208 16.31 -7.28 0.67
C VAL A 208 15.24 -6.75 1.61
N VAL A 209 14.58 -5.65 1.25
CA VAL A 209 13.50 -5.03 2.02
C VAL A 209 12.16 -5.35 1.38
N LEU A 210 11.25 -5.94 2.17
CA LEU A 210 9.94 -6.41 1.77
C LEU A 210 8.86 -5.62 2.51
N ASN A 211 8.22 -4.67 1.82
CA ASN A 211 7.21 -3.80 2.42
C ASN A 211 5.81 -4.28 2.06
N GLY A 212 5.00 -4.63 3.07
CA GLY A 212 3.62 -5.11 2.87
C GLY A 212 3.52 -6.23 1.84
N SER A 213 4.53 -7.11 1.78
CA SER A 213 4.74 -8.05 0.67
C SER A 213 4.35 -9.48 1.06
N PRO A 214 3.36 -10.11 0.39
CA PRO A 214 2.93 -11.45 0.77
C PRO A 214 3.89 -12.50 0.22
N LEU A 215 4.33 -13.41 1.08
CA LEU A 215 5.07 -14.62 0.70
C LEU A 215 4.34 -15.90 1.13
N SER A 216 3.42 -15.79 2.08
CA SER A 216 2.48 -16.85 2.49
C SER A 216 1.06 -16.53 2.08
N TYR A 217 0.64 -17.06 0.94
CA TYR A 217 -0.62 -16.64 0.31
C TYR A 217 -1.86 -17.27 0.97
N TRP A 218 -1.70 -18.45 1.57
CA TRP A 218 -2.77 -19.15 2.29
C TRP A 218 -2.88 -18.77 3.77
N ALA A 219 -1.80 -18.24 4.34
CA ALA A 219 -1.76 -17.78 5.72
C ALA A 219 -2.71 -16.59 5.95
N GLY A 220 -3.13 -16.44 7.20
CA GLY A 220 -4.02 -15.36 7.62
C GLY A 220 -5.17 -15.84 8.50
N GLU A 221 -5.77 -14.88 9.19
CA GLU A 221 -6.87 -15.11 10.11
C GLU A 221 -8.23 -14.89 9.43
N ASP A 222 -9.24 -15.53 9.99
CA ASP A 222 -10.64 -15.32 9.61
C ASP A 222 -11.06 -13.87 9.91
N GLY A 223 -11.80 -13.25 9.00
CA GLY A 223 -12.29 -11.88 9.07
C GLY A 223 -11.24 -10.82 8.75
N VAL A 224 -9.96 -11.19 8.64
CA VAL A 224 -8.86 -10.23 8.39
C VAL A 224 -8.57 -10.11 6.90
N ASN A 225 -8.47 -11.24 6.19
CA ASN A 225 -7.98 -11.26 4.80
C ASN A 225 -8.86 -12.11 3.87
N PRO A 226 -10.02 -11.58 3.42
CA PRO A 226 -10.96 -12.34 2.59
C PRO A 226 -10.45 -12.65 1.18
N MET A 227 -9.37 -12.00 0.71
CA MET A 227 -8.81 -12.25 -0.62
C MET A 227 -8.33 -13.70 -0.80
N ARG A 228 -7.70 -14.28 0.25
CA ARG A 228 -7.13 -15.63 0.18
C ARG A 228 -8.16 -16.70 -0.15
N ILE A 229 -9.39 -16.55 0.33
CA ILE A 229 -10.50 -17.48 0.07
C ILE A 229 -11.29 -17.13 -1.19
N SER A 230 -11.29 -15.85 -1.59
CA SER A 230 -12.04 -15.38 -2.76
C SER A 230 -11.56 -16.06 -4.05
N GLY A 231 -10.25 -16.29 -4.19
CA GLY A 231 -9.69 -17.06 -5.31
C GLY A 231 -10.30 -18.47 -5.42
N GLY A 232 -10.44 -19.17 -4.30
CA GLY A 232 -11.06 -20.51 -4.27
C GLY A 232 -12.57 -20.50 -4.52
N LEU A 233 -13.28 -19.48 -4.06
CA LEU A 233 -14.72 -19.32 -4.31
C LEU A 233 -15.04 -19.00 -5.77
N LEU A 234 -14.11 -18.35 -6.48
CA LEU A 234 -14.22 -18.00 -7.89
C LEU A 234 -13.72 -19.12 -8.83
N GLY A 235 -13.32 -20.28 -8.29
CA GLY A 235 -12.83 -21.43 -9.06
C GLY A 235 -11.35 -21.36 -9.42
N GLY A 236 -10.59 -20.45 -8.81
CA GLY A 236 -9.15 -20.35 -9.00
C GLY A 236 -8.73 -19.59 -10.26
N VAL A 237 -7.77 -20.13 -11.00
CA VAL A 237 -7.04 -19.40 -12.06
C VAL A 237 -7.81 -19.25 -13.37
N TRP A 238 -8.84 -20.06 -13.64
CA TRP A 238 -9.54 -20.05 -14.94
C TRP A 238 -10.18 -18.70 -15.30
N LEU A 239 -10.62 -17.90 -14.32
CA LEU A 239 -11.14 -16.55 -14.58
C LEU A 239 -10.03 -15.61 -15.07
N THR A 240 -8.82 -15.73 -14.52
CA THR A 240 -7.66 -14.98 -15.01
C THR A 240 -7.35 -15.36 -16.46
N HIS A 241 -7.47 -16.64 -16.79
CA HIS A 241 -7.32 -17.15 -18.15
C HIS A 241 -8.37 -16.54 -19.09
N LEU A 242 -9.65 -16.60 -18.70
CA LEU A 242 -10.75 -16.02 -19.46
C LEU A 242 -10.60 -14.51 -19.69
N MET A 243 -10.20 -13.76 -18.66
CA MET A 243 -9.96 -12.32 -18.81
C MET A 243 -8.80 -12.05 -19.76
N GLY A 244 -7.77 -12.91 -19.77
CA GLY A 244 -6.67 -12.83 -20.73
C GLY A 244 -7.12 -13.10 -22.18
N ASP A 245 -7.91 -14.14 -22.39
CA ASP A 245 -8.42 -14.50 -23.72
C ASP A 245 -9.39 -13.45 -24.28
N LEU A 246 -10.22 -12.84 -23.41
CA LEU A 246 -11.09 -11.71 -23.79
C LEU A 246 -10.30 -10.41 -24.04
N GLY A 247 -9.14 -10.27 -23.40
CA GLY A 247 -8.24 -9.12 -23.50
C GLY A 247 -7.22 -9.21 -24.64
N ASP A 248 -7.35 -10.19 -25.53
CA ASP A 248 -6.40 -10.42 -26.64
C ASP A 248 -4.96 -10.65 -26.13
N GLY A 249 -4.82 -11.54 -25.15
CA GLY A 249 -3.53 -11.86 -24.52
C GLY A 249 -3.07 -10.86 -23.45
N ARG A 250 -3.95 -9.93 -23.06
CA ARG A 250 -3.70 -8.93 -22.02
C ARG A 250 -4.68 -9.10 -20.87
N PHE A 251 -4.17 -8.98 -19.65
CA PHE A 251 -4.98 -8.87 -18.44
C PHE A 251 -5.09 -7.39 -18.04
N ASP A 252 -6.31 -6.86 -17.95
CA ASP A 252 -6.56 -5.47 -17.58
C ASP A 252 -6.43 -5.26 -16.05
N GLY A 253 -5.42 -4.48 -15.63
CA GLY A 253 -5.16 -4.18 -14.22
C GLY A 253 -6.30 -3.45 -13.50
N ALA A 254 -7.25 -2.87 -14.25
CA ALA A 254 -8.45 -2.29 -13.66
C ALA A 254 -9.27 -3.30 -12.82
N TRP A 255 -9.19 -4.60 -13.15
CA TRP A 255 -9.80 -5.66 -12.34
C TRP A 255 -9.13 -5.81 -10.97
N LEU A 256 -7.80 -5.65 -10.89
CA LEU A 256 -7.07 -5.67 -9.61
C LEU A 256 -7.42 -4.44 -8.78
N ALA A 257 -7.42 -3.25 -9.39
CA ALA A 257 -7.83 -2.02 -8.73
C ALA A 257 -9.25 -2.09 -8.16
N GLN A 258 -10.19 -2.65 -8.94
CA GLN A 258 -11.56 -2.88 -8.49
C GLN A 258 -11.64 -3.87 -7.32
N ASN A 259 -10.79 -4.91 -7.32
CA ASN A 259 -10.71 -5.83 -6.21
C ASN A 259 -10.26 -5.10 -4.92
N PHE A 260 -9.25 -4.23 -4.99
CA PHE A 260 -8.85 -3.40 -3.85
C PHE A 260 -9.97 -2.50 -3.33
N GLU A 261 -10.73 -1.83 -4.21
CA GLU A 261 -11.89 -1.02 -3.78
C GLU A 261 -12.98 -1.87 -3.09
N SER A 262 -13.12 -3.14 -3.49
CA SER A 262 -14.13 -4.07 -2.97
C SER A 262 -13.79 -4.66 -1.60
N LEU A 263 -12.54 -4.51 -1.13
CA LEU A 263 -12.10 -5.03 0.17
C LEU A 263 -12.56 -4.18 1.33
N LYS A 264 -12.59 -2.86 1.16
CA LYS A 264 -13.14 -1.92 2.15
C LYS A 264 -13.92 -0.83 1.42
N PRO A 265 -15.07 -1.14 0.79
CA PRO A 265 -15.85 -0.17 0.02
C PRO A 265 -16.33 1.00 0.90
N GLU A 266 -16.50 0.79 2.20
CA GLU A 266 -16.77 1.86 3.16
C GLU A 266 -15.65 2.91 3.16
N LYS A 267 -14.38 2.50 3.03
CA LYS A 267 -13.23 3.40 3.00
C LYS A 267 -12.90 3.90 1.60
N ALA A 268 -12.70 2.96 0.67
CA ALA A 268 -12.18 3.21 -0.66
C ALA A 268 -13.18 3.95 -1.56
N ILE A 269 -14.49 3.73 -1.36
CA ILE A 269 -15.55 4.32 -2.16
C ILE A 269 -16.30 5.36 -1.34
N TRP A 270 -16.91 5.01 -0.21
CA TRP A 270 -17.80 5.93 0.51
C TRP A 270 -17.06 7.04 1.27
N GLU A 271 -16.27 6.70 2.29
CA GLU A 271 -15.61 7.67 3.18
C GLU A 271 -14.68 8.59 2.41
N LYS A 272 -13.95 8.09 1.40
CA LYS A 272 -13.13 8.91 0.51
C LYS A 272 -13.91 10.07 -0.13
N HIS A 273 -15.07 9.79 -0.72
CA HIS A 273 -15.89 10.81 -1.38
C HIS A 273 -16.67 11.66 -0.36
N ALA A 274 -17.12 11.06 0.74
CA ALA A 274 -17.76 11.79 1.84
C ALA A 274 -16.79 12.79 2.49
N ASN A 275 -15.53 12.41 2.67
CA ASN A 275 -14.47 13.28 3.17
C ASN A 275 -14.19 14.43 2.20
N LEU A 276 -14.11 14.15 0.89
CA LEU A 276 -13.97 15.19 -0.13
C LEU A 276 -15.13 16.18 -0.09
N LEU A 277 -16.38 15.71 -0.02
CA LEU A 277 -17.54 16.59 0.03
C LEU A 277 -17.60 17.40 1.34
N THR A 278 -17.24 16.80 2.46
CA THR A 278 -17.29 17.44 3.79
C THR A 278 -16.21 18.49 3.97
N ASN A 279 -15.04 18.28 3.35
CA ASN A 279 -13.85 19.12 3.50
C ASN A 279 -13.40 19.69 2.14
N ILE A 280 -14.36 20.04 1.29
CA ILE A 280 -14.08 20.39 -0.12
C ILE A 280 -13.09 21.56 -0.28
N ASP A 281 -13.07 22.46 0.70
CA ASP A 281 -12.23 23.65 0.73
C ASP A 281 -10.74 23.32 0.98
N THR A 282 -10.41 22.11 1.46
CA THR A 282 -9.03 21.71 1.79
C THR A 282 -8.61 20.35 1.24
N GLU A 283 -9.55 19.46 0.95
CA GLU A 283 -9.29 18.06 0.58
C GLU A 283 -9.12 17.85 -0.93
N ALA A 284 -9.56 18.79 -1.77
CA ALA A 284 -9.62 18.61 -3.22
C ALA A 284 -8.25 18.32 -3.85
N GLU A 285 -7.21 19.07 -3.47
CA GLU A 285 -5.85 18.90 -3.97
C GLU A 285 -5.28 17.53 -3.59
N ARG A 286 -5.32 17.18 -2.29
CA ARG A 286 -4.89 15.87 -1.79
C ARG A 286 -5.62 14.70 -2.46
N PHE A 287 -6.93 14.86 -2.71
CA PHE A 287 -7.72 13.86 -3.43
C PHE A 287 -7.26 13.70 -4.88
N LEU A 288 -7.06 14.81 -5.60
CA LEU A 288 -6.62 14.82 -6.99
C LEU A 288 -5.22 14.23 -7.14
N ASP A 289 -4.28 14.58 -6.25
CA ASP A 289 -2.91 14.07 -6.26
C ASP A 289 -2.88 12.54 -6.13
N PHE A 290 -3.65 11.99 -5.19
CA PHE A 290 -3.76 10.54 -5.05
C PHE A 290 -4.44 9.90 -6.26
N GLU A 291 -5.48 10.53 -6.81
CA GLU A 291 -6.21 10.02 -7.98
C GLU A 291 -5.39 10.01 -9.27
N ARG A 292 -4.31 10.81 -9.38
CA ARG A 292 -3.38 10.72 -10.51
C ARG A 292 -2.78 9.31 -10.62
N TRP A 293 -2.41 8.71 -9.48
CA TRP A 293 -1.91 7.34 -9.44
C TRP A 293 -3.04 6.31 -9.45
N TRP A 294 -4.08 6.48 -8.61
CA TRP A 294 -5.18 5.52 -8.48
C TRP A 294 -6.01 5.33 -9.77
N GLY A 295 -6.02 6.32 -10.67
CA GLY A 295 -6.71 6.26 -11.96
C GLY A 295 -5.88 5.67 -13.10
N GLY A 296 -4.58 5.41 -12.92
CA GLY A 296 -3.69 4.93 -13.97
C GLY A 296 -3.66 3.41 -14.06
N TYR A 297 -4.51 2.81 -14.89
CA TYR A 297 -4.63 1.34 -15.01
C TYR A 297 -3.70 0.75 -16.08
N TYR A 298 -2.82 -0.14 -15.65
CA TYR A 298 -1.80 -0.78 -16.49
C TYR A 298 -2.21 -2.23 -16.77
N THR A 299 -1.70 -2.79 -17.86
CA THR A 299 -2.01 -4.16 -18.25
C THR A 299 -0.85 -5.09 -17.97
N LEU A 300 -1.15 -6.36 -17.72
CA LEU A 300 -0.19 -7.45 -17.63
C LEU A 300 -0.37 -8.36 -18.84
N SER A 301 0.66 -9.09 -19.25
CA SER A 301 0.44 -10.15 -20.25
C SER A 301 -0.35 -11.29 -19.59
N SER A 302 -1.17 -12.00 -20.36
CA SER A 302 -1.89 -13.16 -19.83
C SER A 302 -0.95 -14.22 -19.27
N PRO A 303 0.18 -14.60 -19.93
CA PRO A 303 1.12 -15.57 -19.38
C PRO A 303 1.74 -15.15 -18.04
N GLU A 304 2.11 -13.87 -17.91
CA GLU A 304 2.66 -13.31 -16.66
C GLU A 304 1.63 -13.41 -15.53
N MET A 305 0.42 -12.89 -15.75
CA MET A 305 -0.63 -12.89 -14.73
C MET A 305 -1.09 -14.30 -14.35
N MET A 306 -1.18 -15.20 -15.32
CA MET A 306 -1.48 -16.61 -15.10
C MET A 306 -0.42 -17.29 -14.24
N SER A 307 0.86 -17.06 -14.52
CA SER A 307 1.96 -17.61 -13.72
C SER A 307 1.89 -17.11 -12.27
N ILE A 308 1.64 -15.82 -12.07
CA ILE A 308 1.48 -15.20 -10.75
C ILE A 308 0.33 -15.88 -9.98
N VAL A 309 -0.87 -15.93 -10.54
CA VAL A 309 -2.05 -16.49 -9.83
C VAL A 309 -1.88 -17.98 -9.57
N LYS A 310 -1.42 -18.74 -10.56
CA LYS A 310 -1.26 -20.19 -10.48
C LYS A 310 -0.20 -20.60 -9.46
N ASN A 311 0.96 -19.94 -9.47
CA ASN A 311 2.07 -20.37 -8.65
C ASN A 311 2.04 -19.74 -7.25
N LEU A 312 1.59 -18.50 -7.12
CA LEU A 312 1.63 -17.77 -5.85
C LEU A 312 0.29 -17.90 -5.09
N PHE A 313 -0.76 -17.26 -5.59
CA PHE A 313 -2.00 -17.11 -4.82
C PHE A 313 -2.82 -18.40 -4.67
N ILE A 314 -2.94 -19.17 -5.76
CA ILE A 314 -3.70 -20.43 -5.75
C ILE A 314 -2.80 -21.59 -5.36
N GLY A 315 -1.58 -21.68 -5.91
CA GLY A 315 -0.69 -22.82 -5.70
C GLY A 315 0.22 -22.73 -4.48
N ASN A 316 0.46 -21.53 -3.94
CA ASN A 316 1.32 -21.26 -2.79
C ASN A 316 2.69 -21.96 -2.88
N LYS A 317 3.25 -21.99 -4.09
CA LYS A 317 4.44 -22.78 -4.43
C LYS A 317 5.75 -22.17 -3.97
N LEU A 318 5.76 -20.85 -3.74
CA LEU A 318 6.96 -20.10 -3.38
C LEU A 318 7.51 -20.52 -2.02
N GLU A 319 6.71 -20.43 -0.96
CA GLU A 319 7.14 -20.85 0.39
C GLU A 319 7.41 -22.35 0.50
N ARG A 320 6.82 -23.14 -0.41
CA ARG A 320 7.03 -24.60 -0.49
C ARG A 320 8.27 -25.01 -1.30
N GLY A 321 8.97 -24.06 -1.94
CA GLY A 321 10.11 -24.37 -2.79
C GLY A 321 9.76 -25.24 -4.00
N THR A 322 8.56 -25.05 -4.58
CA THR A 322 8.07 -25.83 -5.75
C THR A 322 7.72 -24.94 -6.94
N MET A 323 8.02 -23.64 -6.85
CA MET A 323 7.77 -22.68 -7.91
C MET A 323 8.88 -22.77 -8.95
N GLU A 324 8.51 -23.26 -10.13
CA GLU A 324 9.37 -23.26 -11.30
C GLU A 324 9.30 -21.90 -12.02
N ILE A 325 10.46 -21.29 -12.28
CA ILE A 325 10.58 -20.01 -13.01
C ILE A 325 10.99 -20.26 -14.46
N CYS A 326 11.98 -21.14 -14.65
CA CYS A 326 12.48 -21.59 -15.94
C CYS A 326 12.46 -23.12 -15.97
N ASP A 327 12.53 -23.71 -17.17
CA ASP A 327 12.52 -25.18 -17.33
C ASP A 327 13.62 -25.84 -16.47
N GLY A 328 13.21 -26.66 -15.50
CA GLY A 328 14.10 -27.32 -14.54
C GLY A 328 14.69 -26.43 -13.44
N CYS A 329 14.24 -25.18 -13.32
CA CYS A 329 14.71 -24.21 -12.33
C CYS A 329 13.60 -23.89 -11.32
N THR A 330 13.70 -24.52 -10.15
CA THR A 330 12.81 -24.30 -9.01
C THR A 330 13.46 -23.36 -8.00
N VAL A 331 12.70 -22.38 -7.54
CA VAL A 331 13.16 -21.41 -6.53
C VAL A 331 13.29 -22.08 -5.18
N ASP A 332 14.41 -21.82 -4.51
CA ASP A 332 14.65 -22.18 -3.11
C ASP A 332 15.01 -20.92 -2.32
N LEU A 333 14.12 -20.54 -1.39
CA LEU A 333 14.31 -19.36 -0.54
C LEU A 333 15.50 -19.50 0.41
N ARG A 334 16.02 -20.71 0.63
CA ARG A 334 17.21 -20.95 1.45
C ARG A 334 18.51 -20.56 0.75
N GLN A 335 18.46 -20.32 -0.57
CA GLN A 335 19.63 -19.83 -1.33
C GLN A 335 19.89 -18.33 -1.11
N ILE A 336 18.92 -17.60 -0.55
CA ILE A 336 19.09 -16.18 -0.23
C ILE A 336 20.07 -16.07 0.94
N THR A 337 21.24 -15.49 0.70
CA THR A 337 22.25 -15.28 1.75
C THR A 337 22.22 -13.86 2.32
N SER A 338 21.71 -12.88 1.56
CA SER A 338 21.53 -11.50 1.99
C SER A 338 20.51 -11.37 3.12
N PRO A 339 20.67 -10.42 4.07
CA PRO A 339 19.65 -10.15 5.08
C PRO A 339 18.30 -9.80 4.44
N ILE A 340 17.22 -10.29 5.05
CA ILE A 340 15.84 -9.99 4.64
C ILE A 340 15.19 -9.13 5.72
N ILE A 341 14.71 -7.95 5.34
CA ILE A 341 13.98 -7.02 6.19
C ILE A 341 12.51 -7.07 5.77
N VAL A 342 11.60 -7.37 6.71
CA VAL A 342 10.16 -7.45 6.43
C VAL A 342 9.42 -6.38 7.21
N PHE A 343 8.73 -5.47 6.51
CA PHE A 343 7.83 -4.51 7.12
C PHE A 343 6.37 -4.91 6.90
N ALA A 344 5.67 -5.23 7.98
CA ALA A 344 4.25 -5.60 7.96
C ALA A 344 3.41 -4.69 8.87
N SER A 345 2.09 -4.71 8.68
CA SER A 345 1.17 -3.99 9.58
C SER A 345 -0.09 -4.76 9.94
N TYR A 346 -0.51 -4.67 11.20
CA TYR A 346 -1.81 -5.18 11.65
C TYR A 346 -3.00 -4.36 11.11
N GLY A 347 -2.78 -3.14 10.62
CA GLY A 347 -3.80 -2.37 9.90
C GLY A 347 -3.97 -2.80 8.44
N ASP A 348 -3.06 -3.65 7.94
CA ASP A 348 -3.07 -4.19 6.58
C ASP A 348 -4.01 -5.41 6.47
N ASN A 349 -4.99 -5.31 5.58
CA ASN A 349 -5.94 -6.38 5.26
C ASN A 349 -5.64 -7.08 3.93
N ILE A 350 -4.57 -6.67 3.26
CA ILE A 350 -4.03 -7.27 2.04
C ILE A 350 -2.91 -8.22 2.43
N THR A 351 -1.96 -7.74 3.22
CA THR A 351 -0.78 -8.50 3.66
C THR A 351 -0.50 -8.28 5.16
N PRO A 352 -1.36 -8.82 6.04
CA PRO A 352 -1.12 -8.79 7.48
C PRO A 352 0.17 -9.57 7.82
N PRO A 353 0.71 -9.43 9.05
CA PRO A 353 1.96 -10.09 9.45
C PRO A 353 1.99 -11.60 9.20
N ALA A 354 0.86 -12.30 9.38
CA ALA A 354 0.76 -13.73 9.07
C ALA A 354 1.08 -14.07 7.60
N GLN A 355 0.76 -13.19 6.64
CA GLN A 355 1.09 -13.39 5.23
C GLN A 355 2.49 -12.91 4.85
N ALA A 356 2.98 -11.86 5.51
CA ALA A 356 4.32 -11.33 5.28
C ALA A 356 5.42 -12.23 5.88
N LEU A 357 5.14 -12.89 7.01
CA LEU A 357 6.13 -13.61 7.82
C LEU A 357 5.91 -15.12 7.91
N GLY A 358 4.72 -15.63 7.56
CA GLY A 358 4.37 -17.06 7.75
C GLY A 358 5.35 -18.03 7.07
N TRP A 359 5.92 -17.61 5.95
CA TRP A 359 6.78 -18.41 5.08
C TRP A 359 8.07 -18.81 5.78
N VAL A 360 8.51 -18.01 6.76
CA VAL A 360 9.72 -18.29 7.55
C VAL A 360 9.57 -19.63 8.27
N ALA A 361 8.38 -19.92 8.81
CA ALA A 361 8.08 -21.17 9.50
C ALA A 361 7.79 -22.35 8.55
N GLU A 362 7.58 -22.08 7.26
CA GLU A 362 7.44 -23.11 6.22
C GLU A 362 8.80 -23.47 5.59
N VAL A 363 9.72 -22.50 5.47
CA VAL A 363 11.06 -22.68 4.89
C VAL A 363 12.07 -23.22 5.91
N TYR A 364 11.96 -22.81 7.17
CA TYR A 364 12.87 -23.21 8.25
C TYR A 364 12.12 -24.01 9.30
N VAL A 365 12.64 -25.18 9.66
CA VAL A 365 12.01 -26.08 10.64
C VAL A 365 11.90 -25.43 12.01
N ASP A 366 12.96 -24.74 12.42
CA ASP A 366 13.05 -23.97 13.65
C ASP A 366 14.13 -22.88 13.54
N THR A 367 14.35 -22.15 14.63
CA THR A 367 15.36 -21.08 14.70
C THR A 367 16.78 -21.61 14.51
N ALA A 368 17.07 -22.85 14.94
CA ALA A 368 18.40 -23.44 14.78
C ALA A 368 18.67 -23.77 13.29
N ASP A 369 17.66 -24.25 12.56
CA ASP A 369 17.73 -24.46 11.11
C ASP A 369 17.93 -23.15 10.34
N LEU A 370 17.24 -22.08 10.73
CA LEU A 370 17.44 -20.73 10.16
C LEU A 370 18.89 -20.23 10.38
N ILE A 371 19.40 -20.39 11.59
CA ILE A 371 20.79 -20.02 11.94
C ILE A 371 21.79 -20.87 11.15
N ALA A 372 21.54 -22.18 11.02
CA ALA A 372 22.40 -23.11 10.28
C ALA A 372 22.43 -22.79 8.77
N ALA A 373 21.33 -22.26 8.23
CA ALA A 373 21.27 -21.73 6.86
C ALA A 373 22.03 -20.40 6.69
N GLY A 374 22.55 -19.81 7.77
CA GLY A 374 23.26 -18.52 7.73
C GLY A 374 22.36 -17.31 7.47
N GLN A 375 21.04 -17.49 7.57
CA GLN A 375 20.06 -16.46 7.22
C GLN A 375 19.88 -15.45 8.35
N ARG A 376 19.68 -14.18 7.99
CA ARG A 376 19.37 -13.05 8.87
C ARG A 376 18.03 -12.47 8.46
N ILE A 377 17.00 -12.64 9.28
CA ILE A 377 15.68 -12.07 9.03
C ILE A 377 15.37 -11.06 10.13
N VAL A 378 15.12 -9.83 9.73
CA VAL A 378 14.67 -8.75 10.61
C VAL A 378 13.25 -8.36 10.20
N TYR A 379 12.33 -8.24 11.15
CA TYR A 379 10.99 -7.76 10.85
C TYR A 379 10.58 -6.61 11.76
N LEU A 380 9.72 -5.74 11.25
CA LEU A 380 9.06 -4.69 12.02
C LEU A 380 7.56 -4.74 11.75
N THR A 381 6.78 -4.38 12.78
CA THR A 381 5.33 -4.34 12.68
C THR A 381 4.77 -2.98 13.09
N ASN A 382 3.86 -2.44 12.28
CA ASN A 382 3.08 -1.26 12.66
C ASN A 382 1.66 -1.68 13.09
N PRO A 383 1.11 -1.16 14.21
CA PRO A 383 -0.18 -1.62 14.73
C PRO A 383 -1.42 -1.10 13.98
N HIS A 384 -1.28 -0.07 13.14
CA HIS A 384 -2.44 0.72 12.67
C HIS A 384 -2.47 1.03 11.18
N VAL A 385 -1.31 1.11 10.52
CA VAL A 385 -1.26 1.59 9.14
C VAL A 385 -1.92 0.59 8.18
N GLY A 386 -2.74 1.10 7.25
CA GLY A 386 -3.30 0.27 6.19
C GLY A 386 -2.26 -0.02 5.10
N HIS A 387 -2.54 -1.01 4.25
CA HIS A 387 -1.64 -1.45 3.17
C HIS A 387 -0.96 -0.30 2.39
N LEU A 388 -1.75 0.61 1.81
CA LEU A 388 -1.19 1.74 1.05
C LEU A 388 -0.35 2.67 1.93
N GLY A 389 -0.75 2.87 3.19
CA GLY A 389 -0.04 3.75 4.10
C GLY A 389 1.36 3.26 4.47
N ILE A 390 1.67 1.97 4.25
CA ILE A 390 3.04 1.44 4.35
C ILE A 390 3.94 2.22 3.38
N PHE A 391 3.50 2.46 2.15
CA PHE A 391 4.30 3.07 1.09
C PHE A 391 4.11 4.60 0.97
N VAL A 392 2.89 5.09 1.20
CA VAL A 392 2.52 6.48 0.85
C VAL A 392 2.41 7.45 2.02
N SER A 393 2.51 6.94 3.26
CA SER A 393 2.37 7.79 4.44
C SER A 393 3.68 8.48 4.74
N ALA A 394 3.68 9.81 4.74
CA ALA A 394 4.85 10.59 5.13
C ALA A 394 5.34 10.23 6.54
N SER A 395 4.43 9.94 7.48
CA SER A 395 4.81 9.52 8.83
C SER A 395 5.54 8.16 8.85
N VAL A 396 5.20 7.28 7.92
CA VAL A 396 5.82 5.94 7.81
C VAL A 396 7.16 6.04 7.09
N ALA A 397 7.23 6.89 6.05
CA ALA A 397 8.49 7.18 5.38
C ALA A 397 9.53 7.73 6.36
N LYS A 398 9.19 8.77 7.13
CA LYS A 398 10.12 9.45 8.04
C LYS A 398 10.55 8.63 9.25
N LEU A 399 9.76 7.63 9.64
CA LEU A 399 10.04 6.81 10.81
C LEU A 399 10.53 5.41 10.40
N GLU A 400 9.65 4.55 9.90
CA GLU A 400 9.98 3.16 9.59
C GLU A 400 10.97 3.02 8.42
N HIS A 401 10.71 3.66 7.27
CA HIS A 401 11.62 3.52 6.12
C HIS A 401 12.98 4.17 6.35
N ARG A 402 13.00 5.36 6.98
CA ARG A 402 14.25 5.99 7.42
C ARG A 402 15.03 5.07 8.36
N ALA A 403 14.40 4.53 9.39
CA ALA A 403 15.07 3.62 10.32
C ALA A 403 15.62 2.37 9.63
N ILE A 404 14.89 1.78 8.68
CA ILE A 404 15.39 0.63 7.90
C ILE A 404 16.66 0.99 7.14
N LEU A 405 16.66 2.12 6.43
CA LEU A 405 17.79 2.57 5.61
C LEU A 405 19.01 2.97 6.46
N GLU A 406 18.79 3.65 7.58
CA GLU A 406 19.84 4.04 8.54
C GLU A 406 20.45 2.83 9.29
N SER A 407 19.76 1.70 9.31
CA SER A 407 20.15 0.48 10.04
C SER A 407 20.74 -0.63 9.18
N LEU A 408 20.90 -0.43 7.87
CA LEU A 408 21.37 -1.49 6.95
C LEU A 408 22.69 -2.13 7.41
N ASP A 409 23.71 -1.33 7.74
CA ASP A 409 25.02 -1.84 8.20
C ASP A 409 24.92 -2.64 9.51
N GLU A 410 24.03 -2.22 10.42
CA GLU A 410 23.80 -2.94 11.68
C GLU A 410 23.11 -4.28 11.43
N ILE A 411 22.11 -4.29 10.55
CA ILE A 411 21.35 -5.49 10.16
C ILE A 411 22.28 -6.50 9.47
N GLU A 412 23.17 -6.03 8.60
CA GLU A 412 24.18 -6.88 7.95
C GLU A 412 25.14 -7.51 8.96
N ALA A 413 25.52 -6.78 10.00
CA ALA A 413 26.43 -7.20 11.06
C ALA A 413 25.78 -8.13 12.11
N LEU A 414 24.45 -8.29 12.11
CA LEU A 414 23.77 -9.24 12.99
C LEU A 414 24.23 -10.68 12.70
N ALA A 415 24.33 -11.47 13.76
CA ALA A 415 24.46 -12.92 13.60
C ALA A 415 23.22 -13.48 12.87
N PRO A 416 23.35 -14.63 12.17
CA PRO A 416 22.20 -15.36 11.68
C PRO A 416 21.14 -15.58 12.76
N GLY A 417 19.87 -15.41 12.41
CA GLY A 417 18.77 -15.40 13.37
C GLY A 417 17.54 -14.66 12.87
N LEU A 418 16.46 -14.78 13.65
CA LEU A 418 15.22 -14.03 13.48
C LEU A 418 15.13 -12.93 14.54
N TYR A 419 14.92 -11.69 14.11
CA TYR A 419 14.90 -10.52 14.99
C TYR A 419 13.66 -9.66 14.72
N GLU A 420 13.08 -9.11 15.79
CA GLU A 420 12.12 -8.03 15.70
C GLU A 420 12.83 -6.70 15.93
N MET A 421 12.77 -5.82 14.94
CA MET A 421 13.21 -4.44 15.04
C MET A 421 12.16 -3.62 15.79
N LYS A 422 12.56 -3.03 16.92
CA LYS A 422 11.76 -2.07 17.69
C LYS A 422 12.31 -0.68 17.49
N ILE A 423 11.45 0.24 17.10
CA ILE A 423 11.78 1.65 16.88
C ILE A 423 11.06 2.45 17.98
N GLU A 424 11.84 3.11 18.84
CA GLU A 424 11.31 4.10 19.77
C GLU A 424 11.74 5.50 19.32
N ASN A 425 10.78 6.42 19.24
CA ASN A 425 11.01 7.84 19.00
C ASN A 425 10.75 8.61 20.30
N PRO A 426 11.74 8.73 21.20
CA PRO A 426 11.58 9.40 22.50
C PRO A 426 11.35 10.91 22.37
N THR A 427 11.77 11.55 21.28
CA THR A 427 11.59 12.99 21.07
C THR A 427 10.17 13.31 20.57
N GLY A 428 9.52 12.35 19.91
CA GLY A 428 8.21 12.54 19.28
C GLY A 428 8.28 13.45 18.05
N ASP A 429 9.48 13.82 17.59
CA ASP A 429 9.68 14.62 16.40
C ASP A 429 9.37 13.77 15.16
N PRO A 430 8.42 14.16 14.30
CA PRO A 430 8.13 13.44 13.07
C PRO A 430 9.25 13.49 12.04
N ASP A 431 10.28 14.33 12.21
CA ASP A 431 11.48 14.39 11.37
C ASP A 431 12.75 13.99 12.13
N CYS A 432 12.65 12.93 12.93
CA CYS A 432 13.74 12.37 13.72
C CYS A 432 14.79 11.67 12.84
N HIS A 433 16.07 11.84 13.16
CA HIS A 433 17.19 11.06 12.58
C HIS A 433 17.59 9.91 13.51
N LYS A 434 18.49 9.02 13.08
CA LYS A 434 19.04 7.94 13.92
C LYS A 434 19.52 8.41 15.29
N SER A 435 20.10 9.61 15.39
CA SER A 435 20.56 10.18 16.67
C SER A 435 19.44 10.39 17.69
N ASP A 436 18.20 10.51 17.21
CA ASP A 436 16.99 10.76 17.99
C ASP A 436 16.11 9.51 18.11
N LEU A 437 16.45 8.43 17.40
CA LEU A 437 15.77 7.13 17.41
C LEU A 437 16.52 6.12 18.27
N ILE A 438 15.78 5.30 19.01
CA ILE A 438 16.32 4.12 19.68
C ILE A 438 15.84 2.90 18.89
N VAL A 439 16.75 2.32 18.11
CA VAL A 439 16.52 1.07 17.37
C VAL A 439 17.12 -0.09 18.14
N THR A 440 16.32 -1.10 18.42
CA THR A 440 16.78 -2.35 19.06
C THR A 440 16.32 -3.57 18.27
N TYR A 441 17.11 -4.64 18.31
CA TYR A 441 16.81 -5.91 17.65
C TYR A 441 16.57 -6.98 18.71
N GLU A 442 15.31 -7.36 18.90
CA GLU A 442 14.94 -8.39 19.86
C GLU A 442 14.97 -9.77 19.18
N PRO A 443 15.76 -10.75 19.66
CA PRO A 443 15.70 -12.11 19.12
C PRO A 443 14.31 -12.72 19.27
N ARG A 444 13.87 -13.45 18.24
CA ARG A 444 12.58 -14.14 18.18
C ARG A 444 12.76 -15.57 17.72
N GLU A 445 11.75 -16.39 18.00
CA GLU A 445 11.74 -17.80 17.63
C GLU A 445 10.87 -18.02 16.38
N VAL A 446 11.34 -18.82 15.43
CA VAL A 446 10.59 -19.19 14.22
C VAL A 446 9.23 -19.80 14.55
N SER A 447 9.16 -20.57 15.65
CA SER A 447 7.90 -21.15 16.14
C SER A 447 6.81 -20.11 16.45
N GLY A 448 7.19 -18.88 16.78
CA GLY A 448 6.26 -17.77 17.02
C GLY A 448 5.58 -17.23 15.75
N LEU A 449 6.11 -17.56 14.57
CA LEU A 449 5.54 -17.15 13.27
C LEU A 449 4.58 -18.18 12.67
N LYS A 450 4.46 -19.37 13.29
CA LYS A 450 3.63 -20.45 12.77
C LYS A 450 2.15 -20.09 12.83
N ALA A 451 1.56 -19.81 11.67
CA ALA A 451 0.14 -19.52 11.54
C ALA A 451 -0.67 -20.82 11.39
N ALA A 452 -1.77 -20.95 12.12
CA ALA A 452 -2.72 -22.05 11.94
C ALA A 452 -3.75 -21.67 10.87
N TYR A 453 -3.73 -22.34 9.71
CA TYR A 453 -4.72 -22.16 8.65
C TYR A 453 -5.05 -23.51 7.98
N PRO A 454 -6.21 -23.66 7.31
CA PRO A 454 -6.69 -24.96 6.82
C PRO A 454 -5.97 -25.39 5.53
N HIS A 455 -4.74 -25.87 5.64
CA HIS A 455 -3.88 -26.24 4.51
C HIS A 455 -4.59 -27.19 3.52
N GLU A 456 -5.19 -28.28 4.00
CA GLU A 456 -5.92 -29.25 3.18
C GLU A 456 -7.08 -28.63 2.36
N ALA A 457 -7.72 -27.58 2.89
CA ALA A 457 -8.80 -26.90 2.17
C ALA A 457 -8.24 -26.10 0.99
N PHE A 458 -7.08 -25.44 1.17
CA PHE A 458 -6.42 -24.71 0.10
C PHE A 458 -5.76 -25.63 -0.93
N GLU A 459 -5.26 -26.79 -0.53
CA GLU A 459 -4.78 -27.81 -1.48
C GLU A 459 -5.93 -28.28 -2.40
N LYS A 460 -7.11 -28.57 -1.84
CA LYS A 460 -8.31 -28.88 -2.63
C LYS A 460 -8.69 -27.75 -3.59
N VAL A 461 -8.57 -26.49 -3.16
CA VAL A 461 -8.79 -25.34 -4.04
C VAL A 461 -7.81 -25.35 -5.21
N ALA A 462 -6.53 -25.63 -4.98
CA ALA A 462 -5.51 -25.70 -6.03
C ALA A 462 -5.79 -26.85 -7.03
N GLU A 463 -6.25 -28.01 -6.54
CA GLU A 463 -6.66 -29.14 -7.38
C GLU A 463 -7.89 -28.82 -8.24
N VAL A 464 -8.93 -28.25 -7.63
CA VAL A 464 -10.15 -27.81 -8.33
C VAL A 464 -9.82 -26.75 -9.37
N SER A 465 -9.00 -25.76 -9.00
CA SER A 465 -8.53 -24.72 -9.91
C SER A 465 -7.80 -25.31 -11.12
N THR A 466 -6.90 -26.26 -10.90
CA THR A 466 -6.13 -26.91 -11.98
C THR A 466 -7.07 -27.66 -12.93
N THR A 467 -8.07 -28.35 -12.38
CA THR A 467 -9.06 -29.09 -13.16
C THR A 467 -9.94 -28.15 -13.99
N LEU A 468 -10.44 -27.06 -13.39
CA LEU A 468 -11.27 -26.08 -14.07
C LEU A 468 -10.52 -25.33 -15.16
N ASP A 469 -9.28 -24.91 -14.90
CA ASP A 469 -8.43 -24.27 -15.90
C ASP A 469 -8.11 -25.21 -17.06
N SER A 470 -7.84 -26.48 -16.80
CA SER A 470 -7.62 -27.49 -17.84
C SER A 470 -8.87 -27.67 -18.72
N PHE A 471 -10.06 -27.71 -18.12
CA PHE A 471 -11.32 -27.77 -18.85
C PHE A 471 -11.55 -26.50 -19.69
N TYR A 472 -11.37 -25.31 -19.09
CA TYR A 472 -11.51 -24.04 -19.79
C TYR A 472 -10.57 -23.97 -21.00
N SER A 473 -9.28 -24.23 -20.78
CA SER A 473 -8.23 -24.21 -21.80
C SER A 473 -8.54 -25.16 -22.96
N ALA A 474 -8.98 -26.38 -22.67
CA ALA A 474 -9.25 -27.38 -23.71
C ALA A 474 -10.54 -27.14 -24.50
N PHE A 475 -11.60 -26.64 -23.85
CA PHE A 475 -12.95 -26.68 -24.44
C PHE A 475 -13.60 -25.31 -24.67
N VAL A 476 -13.18 -24.27 -23.95
CA VAL A 476 -13.82 -22.95 -23.99
C VAL A 476 -12.89 -21.91 -24.62
N SER A 477 -11.63 -21.84 -24.17
CA SER A 477 -10.61 -20.90 -24.65
C SER A 477 -10.52 -20.84 -26.18
N PRO A 478 -10.49 -21.96 -26.95
CA PRO A 478 -10.37 -21.88 -28.40
C PRO A 478 -11.52 -21.10 -29.08
N TRP A 479 -12.74 -21.18 -28.52
CA TRP A 479 -13.88 -20.43 -29.03
C TRP A 479 -13.82 -18.95 -28.63
N VAL A 480 -13.39 -18.67 -27.40
CA VAL A 480 -13.19 -17.28 -26.94
C VAL A 480 -12.14 -16.59 -27.80
N LEU A 481 -10.96 -17.21 -27.96
CA LEU A 481 -9.89 -16.71 -28.83
C LEU A 481 -10.34 -16.52 -30.28
N ALA A 482 -11.17 -17.41 -30.83
CA ALA A 482 -11.71 -17.26 -32.18
C ALA A 482 -12.69 -16.07 -32.33
N MET A 483 -13.32 -15.63 -31.24
CA MET A 483 -14.24 -14.49 -31.22
C MET A 483 -13.58 -13.18 -30.75
N THR A 484 -12.46 -13.25 -30.04
CA THR A 484 -11.71 -12.09 -29.58
C THR A 484 -10.97 -11.43 -30.75
N THR A 485 -11.03 -10.10 -30.78
CA THR A 485 -10.26 -9.25 -31.68
C THR A 485 -9.60 -8.13 -30.87
N PRO A 486 -8.55 -7.46 -31.39
CA PRO A 486 -7.98 -6.28 -30.73
C PRO A 486 -9.04 -5.21 -30.42
N ALA A 487 -9.98 -4.98 -31.36
CA ALA A 487 -11.05 -4.01 -31.20
C ALA A 487 -12.06 -4.38 -30.10
N SER A 488 -12.42 -5.66 -29.97
CA SER A 488 -13.31 -6.10 -28.88
C SER A 488 -12.62 -6.03 -27.52
N ALA A 489 -11.32 -6.37 -27.45
CA ALA A 489 -10.53 -6.25 -26.23
C ALA A 489 -10.40 -4.79 -25.77
N ASP A 490 -10.10 -3.88 -26.70
CA ASP A 490 -10.02 -2.45 -26.39
C ASP A 490 -11.40 -1.88 -25.97
N LEU A 491 -12.48 -2.36 -26.59
CA LEU A 491 -13.85 -1.99 -26.18
C LEU A 491 -14.16 -2.47 -24.75
N LEU A 492 -13.83 -3.72 -24.40
CA LEU A 492 -14.02 -4.25 -23.04
C LEU A 492 -13.20 -3.46 -22.02
N LYS A 493 -11.93 -3.18 -22.31
CA LYS A 493 -11.06 -2.31 -21.50
C LYS A 493 -11.69 -0.93 -21.27
N SER A 494 -12.21 -0.32 -22.33
CA SER A 494 -12.83 1.01 -22.28
C SER A 494 -14.14 1.03 -21.50
N LEU A 495 -14.92 -0.06 -21.59
CA LEU A 495 -16.21 -0.22 -20.89
C LEU A 495 -16.07 -0.66 -19.43
N HIS A 496 -14.86 -1.05 -19.00
CA HIS A 496 -14.62 -1.50 -17.64
C HIS A 496 -15.16 -0.49 -16.60
N PRO A 497 -15.89 -0.93 -15.55
CA PRO A 497 -16.54 -0.05 -14.57
C PRO A 497 -15.61 0.99 -13.94
N MET A 498 -14.36 0.60 -13.66
CA MET A 498 -13.35 1.51 -13.12
C MET A 498 -13.03 2.69 -14.04
N ARG A 499 -13.09 2.51 -15.37
CA ARG A 499 -12.86 3.60 -16.33
C ARG A 499 -14.14 4.39 -16.58
N THR A 500 -15.25 3.72 -16.86
CA THR A 500 -16.52 4.36 -17.21
C THR A 500 -17.07 5.26 -16.09
N SER A 501 -16.99 4.80 -14.84
CA SER A 501 -17.39 5.59 -13.64
C SER A 501 -16.57 6.87 -13.44
N ARG A 502 -15.37 6.96 -14.04
CA ARG A 502 -14.50 8.14 -13.99
C ARG A 502 -14.73 9.02 -15.21
N TYR A 503 -14.66 8.44 -16.40
CA TYR A 503 -14.81 9.15 -17.67
C TYR A 503 -16.15 9.87 -17.82
N MET A 504 -17.22 9.37 -17.19
CA MET A 504 -18.53 10.02 -17.19
C MET A 504 -18.53 11.45 -16.61
N PHE A 505 -17.51 11.83 -15.84
CA PHE A 505 -17.31 13.19 -15.33
C PHE A 505 -16.41 14.05 -16.22
N SER A 506 -15.76 13.50 -17.24
CA SER A 506 -14.91 14.29 -18.14
C SER A 506 -15.75 15.14 -19.09
N GLU A 507 -15.21 16.28 -19.53
CA GLU A 507 -15.91 17.18 -20.44
C GLU A 507 -16.09 16.63 -21.85
N ALA A 508 -15.32 15.60 -22.24
CA ALA A 508 -15.48 15.00 -23.57
C ALA A 508 -16.62 13.98 -23.62
N TYR A 509 -16.88 13.26 -22.53
CA TYR A 509 -17.99 12.31 -22.46
C TYR A 509 -19.26 12.95 -21.88
N ASN A 510 -19.12 14.00 -21.06
CA ASN A 510 -20.23 14.75 -20.49
C ASN A 510 -20.02 16.27 -20.64
N PRO A 511 -20.48 16.88 -21.76
CA PRO A 511 -20.29 18.30 -22.03
C PRO A 511 -20.89 19.26 -20.99
N TRP A 512 -21.89 18.82 -20.21
CA TRP A 512 -22.49 19.62 -19.13
C TRP A 512 -21.51 19.94 -18.00
N MET A 513 -20.43 19.16 -17.88
CA MET A 513 -19.37 19.41 -16.89
C MET A 513 -18.61 20.72 -17.13
N ARG A 514 -18.70 21.30 -18.33
CA ARG A 514 -18.21 22.67 -18.59
C ARG A 514 -18.99 23.71 -17.80
N GLY A 515 -20.31 23.52 -17.66
CA GLY A 515 -21.15 24.38 -16.83
C GLY A 515 -20.81 24.24 -15.35
N VAL A 516 -20.53 23.01 -14.89
CA VAL A 516 -20.04 22.75 -13.52
C VAL A 516 -18.74 23.50 -13.26
N ARG A 517 -17.77 23.44 -14.18
CA ARG A 517 -16.53 24.21 -14.09
C ARG A 517 -16.79 25.71 -13.94
N MET A 518 -17.62 26.29 -14.81
CA MET A 518 -17.92 27.74 -14.76
C MET A 518 -18.56 28.15 -13.42
N MET A 519 -19.46 27.33 -12.87
CA MET A 519 -20.04 27.57 -11.55
C MET A 519 -19.00 27.42 -10.44
N ALA A 520 -18.17 26.36 -10.49
CA ALA A 520 -17.12 26.11 -9.52
C ALA A 520 -16.09 27.25 -9.48
N ASP A 521 -15.66 27.76 -10.64
CA ASP A 521 -14.74 28.89 -10.75
C ASP A 521 -15.31 30.14 -10.07
N SER A 522 -16.60 30.44 -10.28
CA SER A 522 -17.26 31.54 -9.57
C SER A 522 -17.35 31.30 -8.07
N LEU A 523 -17.59 30.06 -7.63
CA LEU A 523 -17.80 29.75 -6.22
C LEU A 523 -16.52 29.74 -5.40
N ARG A 524 -15.38 29.34 -5.97
CA ARG A 524 -14.08 29.32 -5.28
C ARG A 524 -13.73 30.67 -4.65
N ASP A 525 -14.08 31.75 -5.33
CA ASP A 525 -13.77 33.11 -4.90
C ASP A 525 -14.85 33.72 -3.99
N THR A 526 -16.10 33.24 -4.06
CA THR A 526 -17.25 33.88 -3.40
C THR A 526 -17.85 33.10 -2.24
N ARG A 527 -17.54 31.80 -2.14
CA ARG A 527 -18.09 30.89 -1.12
C ARG A 527 -17.70 31.35 0.30
N GLN A 528 -18.66 31.28 1.21
CA GLN A 528 -18.44 31.50 2.64
C GLN A 528 -18.78 30.20 3.40
N PRO A 529 -17.79 29.38 3.76
CA PRO A 529 -18.03 28.10 4.42
C PRO A 529 -18.78 28.27 5.74
N LEU A 530 -19.73 27.37 6.00
CA LEU A 530 -20.38 27.32 7.31
C LEU A 530 -19.42 26.84 8.40
N PRO A 531 -19.59 27.29 9.66
CA PRO A 531 -18.84 26.77 10.80
C PRO A 531 -19.00 25.25 10.94
N ALA A 532 -17.91 24.57 11.32
CA ALA A 532 -17.87 23.11 11.46
C ALA A 532 -18.83 22.56 12.53
N ASP A 533 -19.25 23.39 13.48
CA ASP A 533 -20.21 23.12 14.55
C ASP A 533 -21.65 23.49 14.18
N HIS A 534 -21.91 24.00 12.97
CA HIS A 534 -23.26 24.30 12.50
C HIS A 534 -24.15 23.03 12.55
N PRO A 535 -25.38 23.09 13.11
CA PRO A 535 -26.20 21.89 13.35
C PRO A 535 -26.44 21.02 12.11
N GLY A 536 -26.61 21.66 10.94
CA GLY A 536 -26.76 20.95 9.66
C GLY A 536 -25.52 20.15 9.25
N ILE A 537 -24.32 20.71 9.43
CA ILE A 537 -23.04 20.05 9.12
C ILE A 537 -22.80 18.87 10.06
N VAL A 538 -23.08 19.04 11.36
CA VAL A 538 -22.97 17.97 12.34
C VAL A 538 -23.94 16.83 12.04
N ALA A 539 -25.19 17.15 11.68
CA ALA A 539 -26.18 16.16 11.28
C ALA A 539 -25.77 15.42 10.00
N GLU A 540 -25.28 16.13 8.99
CA GLU A 540 -24.75 15.56 7.74
C GLU A 540 -23.61 14.57 8.02
N ARG A 541 -22.58 14.99 8.76
CA ARG A 541 -21.43 14.15 9.11
C ARG A 541 -21.86 12.89 9.85
N LYS A 542 -22.84 13.00 10.75
CA LYS A 542 -23.42 11.84 11.44
C LYS A 542 -24.12 10.90 10.48
N VAL A 543 -24.91 11.41 9.52
CA VAL A 543 -25.55 10.59 8.48
C VAL A 543 -24.51 9.89 7.62
N MET A 544 -23.50 10.62 7.13
CA MET A 544 -22.42 10.04 6.32
C MET A 544 -21.65 8.96 7.08
N SER A 545 -21.35 9.18 8.36
CA SER A 545 -20.72 8.19 9.23
C SER A 545 -21.59 6.95 9.41
N ASN A 546 -22.90 7.12 9.64
CA ASN A 546 -23.84 6.00 9.76
C ASN A 546 -23.92 5.17 8.47
N VAL A 547 -23.94 5.81 7.30
CA VAL A 547 -23.90 5.09 6.01
C VAL A 547 -22.61 4.31 5.85
N GLY A 548 -21.45 4.90 6.22
CA GLY A 548 -20.17 4.19 6.25
C GLY A 548 -20.21 2.94 7.14
N GLN A 549 -20.80 3.07 8.34
CA GLN A 549 -21.00 1.93 9.25
C GLN A 549 -21.95 0.86 8.68
N MET A 550 -23.01 1.24 7.95
CA MET A 550 -23.90 0.30 7.29
C MET A 550 -23.18 -0.49 6.18
N ILE A 551 -22.39 0.20 5.35
CA ILE A 551 -21.58 -0.43 4.30
C ILE A 551 -20.56 -1.39 4.93
N LYS A 552 -19.88 -0.95 6.00
CA LYS A 552 -18.96 -1.79 6.77
C LYS A 552 -19.66 -3.05 7.29
N GLY A 553 -20.83 -2.93 7.90
CA GLY A 553 -21.59 -4.07 8.40
C GLY A 553 -22.06 -5.03 7.29
N ALA A 554 -22.40 -4.50 6.11
CA ALA A 554 -22.73 -5.32 4.94
C ALA A 554 -21.50 -6.08 4.43
N ARG A 555 -20.33 -5.42 4.37
CA ARG A 555 -19.05 -6.04 4.03
C ARG A 555 -18.71 -7.17 5.01
N GLU A 556 -18.75 -6.92 6.31
CA GLU A 556 -18.40 -7.93 7.33
C GLU A 556 -19.31 -9.17 7.23
N ARG A 557 -20.59 -8.98 6.93
CA ARG A 557 -21.53 -10.08 6.67
C ARG A 557 -21.19 -10.84 5.39
N ARG A 558 -20.81 -10.15 4.32
CA ARG A 558 -20.35 -10.77 3.07
C ARG A 558 -19.10 -11.63 3.35
N ASP A 559 -18.10 -11.06 4.01
CA ASP A 559 -16.83 -11.73 4.29
C ASP A 559 -17.03 -12.98 5.16
N ALA A 560 -17.87 -12.89 6.20
CA ALA A 560 -18.26 -14.04 7.02
C ALA A 560 -19.02 -15.12 6.22
N THR A 561 -19.85 -14.70 5.26
CA THR A 561 -20.56 -15.63 4.36
C THR A 561 -19.59 -16.36 3.45
N TYR A 562 -18.58 -15.66 2.92
CA TYR A 562 -17.53 -16.26 2.09
C TYR A 562 -16.76 -17.33 2.86
N GLU A 563 -16.42 -17.09 4.12
CA GLU A 563 -15.77 -18.09 4.96
C GLU A 563 -16.64 -19.33 5.20
N GLN A 564 -17.93 -19.13 5.49
CA GLN A 564 -18.86 -20.23 5.69
C GLN A 564 -19.00 -21.09 4.43
N VAL A 565 -19.15 -20.45 3.27
CA VAL A 565 -19.22 -21.16 1.97
C VAL A 565 -17.89 -21.85 1.68
N PHE A 566 -16.76 -21.21 1.92
CA PHE A 566 -15.44 -21.80 1.72
C PHE A 566 -15.26 -23.07 2.58
N ARG A 567 -15.61 -23.01 3.87
CA ARG A 567 -15.56 -24.16 4.76
C ARG A 567 -16.53 -25.27 4.34
N LEU A 568 -17.71 -24.92 3.83
CA LEU A 568 -18.68 -25.90 3.33
C LEU A 568 -18.15 -26.64 2.08
N LEU A 569 -17.52 -25.91 1.16
CA LEU A 569 -17.02 -26.47 -0.10
C LEU A 569 -15.70 -27.24 0.10
N TYR A 570 -14.78 -26.72 0.90
CA TYR A 570 -13.39 -27.21 0.97
C TYR A 570 -12.97 -27.71 2.36
N GLY A 571 -13.64 -27.27 3.43
CA GLY A 571 -13.25 -27.48 4.83
C GLY A 571 -13.45 -28.89 5.39
N GLY A 572 -13.78 -29.88 4.55
CA GLY A 572 -13.74 -31.31 4.83
C GLY A 572 -14.11 -31.71 6.27
N GLY A 573 -15.40 -31.77 6.60
CA GLY A 573 -15.94 -32.51 7.77
C GLY A 573 -15.39 -32.20 9.19
N SER A 574 -14.48 -31.24 9.36
CA SER A 574 -13.93 -30.93 10.68
C SER A 574 -14.87 -29.96 11.41
N LYS A 575 -15.35 -30.39 12.58
CA LYS A 575 -16.19 -29.56 13.47
C LYS A 575 -15.49 -28.23 13.74
N PRO A 576 -16.24 -27.11 13.86
CA PRO A 576 -15.64 -25.82 14.13
C PRO A 576 -14.77 -25.90 15.38
N ALA A 577 -13.49 -25.54 15.23
CA ALA A 577 -12.61 -25.31 16.36
C ALA A 577 -13.28 -24.27 17.27
N GLN A 578 -13.36 -24.59 18.56
CA GLN A 578 -13.87 -23.68 19.56
C GLN A 578 -13.07 -22.37 19.49
N THR A 579 -13.81 -21.26 19.56
CA THR A 579 -13.32 -19.89 19.69
C THR A 579 -11.97 -19.80 20.41
N PRO A 580 -10.97 -19.10 19.86
CA PRO A 580 -9.73 -18.82 20.58
C PRO A 580 -10.04 -18.09 21.90
N PRO A 581 -9.28 -18.32 22.97
CA PRO A 581 -9.40 -17.52 24.18
C PRO A 581 -9.13 -16.05 23.82
N THR A 582 -10.08 -15.18 24.14
CA THR A 582 -9.89 -13.73 24.14
C THR A 582 -8.61 -13.38 24.89
N VAL A 583 -7.57 -12.94 24.17
CA VAL A 583 -6.42 -12.26 24.77
C VAL A 583 -6.93 -10.90 25.23
N SER A 584 -7.40 -10.86 26.48
CA SER A 584 -7.71 -9.65 27.23
C SER A 584 -6.40 -8.92 27.55
N GLY A 585 -5.82 -8.25 26.55
CA GLY A 585 -4.79 -7.22 26.71
C GLY A 585 -5.43 -5.84 26.86
N ALA A 586 -6.44 -5.69 27.73
CA ALA A 586 -6.94 -4.37 28.08
C ALA A 586 -5.89 -3.67 28.94
N VAL A 587 -5.12 -2.77 28.32
CA VAL A 587 -4.37 -1.73 29.03
C VAL A 587 -5.39 -0.93 29.83
N LYS A 588 -5.53 -1.28 31.12
CA LYS A 588 -6.27 -0.47 32.09
C LYS A 588 -5.50 0.82 32.27
N SER A 589 -5.92 1.89 31.59
CA SER A 589 -5.58 3.25 31.99
C SER A 589 -6.16 3.47 33.39
N LYS A 590 -5.32 3.35 34.42
CA LYS A 590 -5.67 3.83 35.75
C LYS A 590 -5.71 5.36 35.69
N ALA A 591 -6.90 5.89 35.49
CA ALA A 591 -7.21 7.26 35.88
C ALA A 591 -7.00 7.37 37.40
N SER A 592 -6.06 8.21 37.80
CA SER A 592 -5.79 8.55 39.20
C SER A 592 -6.74 9.68 39.61
N PRO A 593 -7.63 9.51 40.61
CA PRO A 593 -8.36 10.62 41.19
C PRO A 593 -7.56 11.22 42.35
N ASN A 594 -7.36 12.55 42.27
CA ASN A 594 -7.17 13.52 43.35
C ASN A 594 -6.73 12.99 44.73
N ASN A 595 -5.55 13.45 45.18
CA ASN A 595 -5.31 13.59 46.61
C ASN A 595 -5.12 15.06 47.00
N SER A 596 -5.82 15.37 48.08
CA SER A 596 -6.07 16.64 48.73
C SER A 596 -4.82 17.30 49.32
N LYS A 597 -4.89 18.63 49.40
CA LYS A 597 -3.97 19.51 50.14
C LYS A 597 -3.80 19.06 51.60
N PRO A 598 -2.59 19.15 52.18
CA PRO A 598 -2.40 18.89 53.61
C PRO A 598 -2.75 20.13 54.45
N GLY A 599 -3.51 19.86 55.51
CA GLY A 599 -3.84 20.82 56.56
C GLY A 599 -2.61 21.22 57.39
N LYS A 600 -2.63 22.48 57.80
CA LYS A 600 -1.74 23.08 58.80
C LYS A 600 -1.91 22.36 60.14
N GLU A 601 -0.82 22.02 60.82
CA GLU A 601 -0.78 22.26 62.26
C GLU A 601 0.63 22.51 62.81
N LYS A 602 0.66 23.30 63.87
CA LYS A 602 1.81 23.94 64.50
C LYS A 602 2.61 22.95 65.35
N ARG A 603 3.93 23.20 65.38
CA ARG A 603 4.88 23.15 66.53
C ARG A 603 4.60 22.16 67.67
N HIS A 604 5.54 21.24 67.89
CA HIS A 604 6.45 21.15 69.07
C HIS A 604 7.28 19.86 68.92
N ALA A 605 8.61 19.94 68.78
CA ALA A 605 9.65 20.02 69.82
C ALA A 605 10.10 18.65 70.37
N VAL A 606 11.44 18.51 70.44
CA VAL A 606 12.23 17.47 71.14
C VAL A 606 12.21 16.09 70.45
N GLY A 607 13.32 15.42 70.15
CA GLY A 607 14.70 15.57 70.57
C GLY A 607 15.25 14.16 70.82
N LYS A 608 15.99 13.63 69.84
CA LYS A 608 17.15 12.73 69.91
C LYS A 608 17.33 12.03 68.57
#